data_AF-X0X264-F1
#
_entry.id   AF-X0X264-F1
#
_cell.length_a   1.000
_cell.length_b   1.000
_cell.length_c   1.000
_cell.angle_alpha   90.00
_cell.angle_beta   90.00
_cell.angle_gamma   90.00
#
_symmetry.space_group_name_H-M   'P 1'
#
loop_
_entity.id
_entity.type
_entity.pdbx_description
1 polymer ?
#
loop_
_entity_poly.entity_id
_entity_poly.type
_entity_poly.pdbx_seq_one_letter_code
_entity_poly.pdbx_strand_id
1 'polypeptide(L)' 'VAESEQDEIKEVNISAAALKLTKEFDISTYAIQFIKPTGAGGKITVKDVRKYLEGR' A
#
# COMPACT_ATOMS: atom_id res chain seq x y z
N VAL A 1 8.14 30.05 -5.42
CA VAL A 1 7.42 28.80 -5.73
C VAL A 1 7.71 27.86 -4.58
N ALA A 2 6.74 27.68 -3.68
CA ALA A 2 6.88 26.79 -2.54
C ALA A 2 5.86 25.68 -2.74
N GLU A 3 6.27 24.66 -3.49
CA GLU A 3 5.57 23.39 -3.64
C GLU A 3 5.70 22.66 -2.31
N SER A 4 4.82 23.00 -1.36
CA SER A 4 4.58 22.20 -0.17
C SER A 4 3.35 21.34 -0.42
N GLU A 5 3.45 20.42 -1.38
CA GLU A 5 2.61 19.22 -1.40
C GLU A 5 3.08 18.37 -0.22
N GLN A 6 2.52 18.66 0.95
CA GLN A 6 2.45 17.67 2.01
C GLN A 6 1.57 16.55 1.46
N ASP A 7 2.20 15.59 0.79
CA ASP A 7 1.64 14.26 0.61
C ASP A 7 1.23 13.81 2.01
N GLU A 8 -0.05 13.99 2.32
CA GLU A 8 -0.71 13.42 3.47
C GLU A 8 -0.54 11.91 3.29
N ILE A 9 0.55 11.37 3.84
CA ILE A 9 0.80 9.94 3.86
C ILE A 9 -0.27 9.40 4.80
N LYS A 10 -1.47 9.17 4.25
CA LYS A 10 -2.53 8.44 4.92
C LYS A 10 -1.88 7.18 5.44
N GLU A 11 -1.87 7.05 6.76
CA GLU A 11 -1.26 5.92 7.44
C GLU A 11 -1.98 4.65 6.97
N VAL A 12 -1.41 3.99 5.96
CA VAL A 12 -2.03 2.81 5.36
C VAL A 12 -1.87 1.68 6.36
N ASN A 13 -3.00 1.15 6.82
CA ASN A 13 -3.01 0.01 7.75
C ASN A 13 -2.57 -1.25 7.00
N ILE A 14 -1.26 -1.44 6.86
CA ILE A 14 -0.64 -2.53 6.12
C ILE A 14 0.09 -3.47 7.07
N SER A 15 -0.05 -4.78 6.86
CA SER A 15 0.73 -5.77 7.60
C SER A 15 2.22 -5.68 7.25
N ALA A 16 3.10 -5.91 8.22
CA ALA A 16 4.56 -5.86 8.01
C ALA A 16 5.04 -6.75 6.85
N ALA A 17 4.45 -7.94 6.70
CA ALA A 17 4.76 -8.83 5.58
C ALA A 17 4.32 -8.25 4.22
N ALA A 18 3.18 -7.54 4.18
CA ALA A 18 2.68 -6.90 2.98
C ALA A 18 3.53 -5.69 2.60
N LEU A 19 3.96 -4.90 3.60
CA LEU A 19 4.89 -3.78 3.43
C LEU A 19 6.25 -4.22 2.89
N LYS A 20 6.75 -5.38 3.33
CA LYS A 20 7.99 -5.94 2.79
C LYS A 20 7.84 -6.29 1.31
N LEU A 21 6.71 -6.88 0.93
CA LEU A 21 6.41 -7.23 -0.45
C LEU A 21 6.23 -5.97 -1.32
N THR A 22 5.54 -4.94 -0.82
CA THR A 22 5.43 -3.67 -1.56
C THR A 22 6.80 -3.04 -1.79
N LYS A 23 7.72 -3.10 -0.83
CA LYS A 23 9.10 -2.60 -1.00
C LYS A 23 9.91 -3.45 -1.99
N GLU A 24 9.76 -4.77 -1.96
CA GLU A 24 10.49 -5.68 -2.84
C GLU A 24 10.10 -5.51 -4.32
N PHE A 25 8.85 -5.13 -4.57
CA PHE A 25 8.29 -4.88 -5.90
C PHE A 25 8.25 -3.38 -6.27
N ASP A 26 8.94 -2.52 -5.51
CA ASP A 26 8.99 -1.07 -5.71
C ASP A 26 7.60 -0.41 -5.87
N ILE A 27 6.61 -0.88 -5.10
CA ILE A 27 5.26 -0.34 -5.09
C ILE A 27 5.26 0.94 -4.25
N SER A 28 4.98 2.06 -4.91
CA SER A 28 4.86 3.36 -4.24
C SER A 28 3.75 3.33 -3.18
N THR A 29 3.96 4.02 -2.07
CA THR A 29 2.95 4.21 -1.00
C THR A 29 1.61 4.73 -1.54
N TYR A 30 1.64 5.53 -2.60
CA TYR A 30 0.44 5.97 -3.32
C TYR A 30 -0.36 4.80 -3.89
N ALA A 31 0.30 3.85 -4.56
CA ALA A 31 -0.35 2.66 -5.11
C ALA A 31 -0.94 1.76 -4.00
N ILE A 32 -0.30 1.71 -2.82
CA ILE A 32 -0.81 0.96 -1.66
C ILE A 32 -2.22 1.45 -1.25
N GLN A 33 -2.53 2.74 -1.43
CA GLN A 33 -3.86 3.29 -1.11
C GLN A 33 -4.97 2.78 -2.05
N PHE A 34 -4.63 2.33 -3.26
CA PHE A 34 -5.58 1.74 -4.21
C PHE A 34 -5.79 0.24 -3.97
N ILE A 35 -4.96 -0.38 -3.12
CA ILE A 35 -5.11 -1.78 -2.75
C ILE A 35 -6.29 -1.91 -1.81
N LYS A 36 -7.32 -2.65 -2.23
CA LYS A 36 -8.49 -2.92 -1.39
C LYS A 36 -8.08 -3.85 -0.22
N PRO A 37 -8.10 -3.39 1.03
CA PRO A 37 -7.76 -4.25 2.16
C PRO A 37 -8.85 -5.31 2.37
N THR A 38 -8.44 -6.57 2.50
CA THR A 38 -9.36 -7.66 2.85
C THR A 38 -9.08 -8.27 4.22
N GLY A 39 -8.02 -7.82 4.90
CA GLY A 39 -7.70 -8.24 6.26
C GLY A 39 -8.68 -7.69 7.30
N ALA A 40 -8.70 -8.35 8.46
CA ALA A 40 -9.49 -7.92 9.61
C ALA A 40 -9.17 -6.47 9.99
N GLY A 41 -10.20 -5.65 10.22
CA GLY A 41 -10.05 -4.24 10.59
C GLY A 41 -9.58 -3.33 9.45
N GLY A 42 -9.80 -3.71 8.19
CA GLY A 42 -9.39 -2.91 7.04
C GLY A 42 -7.88 -2.94 6.80
N LYS A 43 -7.22 -4.03 7.19
CA LYS A 43 -5.77 -4.20 7.06
C LYS A 43 -5.39 -4.75 5.68
N ILE A 44 -4.42 -4.13 5.03
CA ILE A 44 -3.83 -4.61 3.79
C ILE A 44 -2.92 -5.79 4.11
N THR A 45 -3.22 -6.95 3.52
CA THR A 45 -2.47 -8.18 3.72
C THR A 45 -1.58 -8.50 2.52
N VAL A 46 -0.68 -9.48 2.69
CA VAL A 46 0.21 -9.95 1.61
C VAL A 46 -0.59 -10.42 0.40
N LYS A 47 -1.75 -11.04 0.65
CA LYS A 47 -2.65 -11.50 -0.42
C LYS A 47 -3.22 -10.34 -1.22
N ASP A 48 -3.55 -9.23 -0.58
CA ASP A 48 -4.08 -8.04 -1.25
C ASP A 48 -3.04 -7.42 -2.16
N VAL A 49 -1.81 -7.24 -1.66
CA VAL A 49 -0.68 -6.72 -2.44
C VAL A 49 -0.36 -7.65 -3.61
N ARG A 50 -0.28 -8.95 -3.36
CA ARG A 50 -0.02 -9.94 -4.41
C ARG A 50 -1.13 -9.93 -5.47
N LYS A 51 -2.39 -9.85 -5.07
CA LYS A 51 -3.53 -9.76 -6.00
C LYS A 51 -3.51 -8.48 -6.84
N TYR A 52 -3.08 -7.37 -6.24
CA TYR A 52 -2.86 -6.12 -6.97
C TYR A 52 -1.73 -6.25 -8.01
N LEU A 53 -0.63 -6.92 -7.66
CA LEU A 53 0.48 -7.20 -8.56
C LEU A 53 0.08 -8.17 -9.70
N GLU A 54 -0.65 -9.24 -9.41
CA GLU A 54 -1.09 -10.23 -10.41
C GLU A 54 -2.19 -9.69 -11.35
N GLY A 55 -2.88 -8.62 -10.95
CA GLY A 55 -3.92 -7.96 -11.77
C GLY A 55 -3.41 -6.86 -12.70
N ARG A 56 -2.10 -6.62 -12.74
CA ARG A 56 -1.43 -5.62 -13.56
C ARG A 56 -0.83 -6.25 -14.81
#